data_AF-A0A7D5D863-F1
#
_entry.id   AF-A0A7D5D863-F1
#
_cell.length_a   1.000
_cell.length_b   1.000
_cell.length_c   1.000
_cell.angle_alpha   90.00
_cell.angle_beta   90.00
_cell.angle_gamma   90.00
#
_symmetry.space_group_name_H-M   'P 1'
#
loop_
_entity.id
_entity.type
_entity.pdbx_description
1 polymer ?
#
loop_
_entity_poly.entity_id
_entity_poly.type
_entity_poly.pdbx_seq_one_letter_code
_entity_poly.pdbx_strand_id
1 'polypeptide(L)'
;MDKGVDIQLNHFVLSAGGLSGGYAGHNTGRYKDQWVAGLSLDLEKFLGRNDATTQEQLIDRNGRGLDQDVMDDPRASFFTEFQKVNGRGNVPRISDALVRKGGLRREVQREGRPVYCRGRLRILTQR
;
A
#
# COMPACT_ATOMS: atom_id res chain seq x y z
N MET A 1 5.96 22.36 0.43
CA MET A 1 4.68 21.69 0.81
C MET A 1 3.79 22.67 1.60
N ASP A 2 3.92 23.97 1.34
CA ASP A 2 3.55 25.00 2.31
C ASP A 2 2.08 25.41 2.25
N LYS A 3 1.33 24.88 1.29
CA LYS A 3 -0.11 25.10 1.13
C LYS A 3 -0.97 24.01 1.76
N GLY A 4 -0.39 22.94 2.32
CA GLY A 4 -1.18 21.83 2.88
C GLY A 4 -1.76 20.88 1.82
N VAL A 5 -1.20 20.89 0.61
CA VAL A 5 -1.48 19.89 -0.44
C VAL A 5 -0.23 19.04 -0.63
N ASP A 6 -0.41 17.74 -0.60
CA ASP A 6 0.59 16.75 -1.00
C ASP A 6 0.03 15.88 -2.12
N ILE A 7 0.77 15.80 -3.23
CA ILE A 7 0.40 15.03 -4.42
C ILE A 7 1.48 13.98 -4.63
N GLN A 8 1.07 12.73 -4.77
CA GLN A 8 1.97 11.60 -4.95
C GLN A 8 1.58 10.86 -6.23
N LEU A 9 2.58 10.50 -7.02
CA LEU A 9 2.40 9.65 -8.19
C LEU A 9 3.44 8.53 -8.14
N ASN A 10 2.97 7.29 -8.03
CA ASN A 10 3.82 6.12 -8.02
C ASN A 10 3.50 5.23 -9.22
N HIS A 11 4.53 4.60 -9.77
CA HIS A 11 4.41 3.65 -10.86
C HIS A 11 5.17 2.37 -10.51
N PHE A 12 4.50 1.24 -10.61
CA PHE A 12 5.08 -0.08 -10.37
C PHE A 12 4.94 -0.92 -11.62
N VAL A 13 6.03 -1.56 -12.06
CA VAL A 13 6.04 -2.46 -13.21
C VAL A 13 6.65 -3.79 -12.79
N LEU A 14 5.97 -4.89 -13.10
CA LEU A 14 6.45 -6.24 -12.89
C LEU A 14 6.35 -7.03 -14.19
N SER A 15 7.49 -7.55 -14.63
CA SER A 15 7.59 -8.45 -15.77
C SER A 15 7.88 -9.87 -15.28
N ALA A 16 7.26 -10.86 -15.92
CA ALA A 16 7.46 -12.26 -15.62
C ALA A 16 7.52 -13.08 -16.91
N GLY A 17 8.29 -14.17 -16.91
CA GLY A 17 8.44 -15.05 -18.06
C GLY A 17 8.27 -16.51 -17.66
N GLY A 18 7.48 -17.25 -18.43
CA GLY A 18 7.42 -18.71 -18.40
C GLY A 18 8.54 -19.25 -19.29
N LEU A 19 9.54 -19.89 -18.69
CA LEU A 19 10.69 -20.47 -19.41
C LEU A 19 10.53 -21.98 -19.65
N SER A 20 9.81 -22.64 -18.76
CA SER A 20 9.42 -24.05 -18.84
C SER A 20 8.34 -24.35 -17.80
N GLY A 21 7.59 -25.43 -18.01
CA GLY A 21 6.52 -25.86 -17.09
C GLY A 21 5.24 -25.02 -17.20
N GLY A 22 4.44 -25.05 -16.14
CA GLY A 22 3.09 -24.48 -16.14
C GLY A 22 2.08 -25.37 -16.89
N TYR A 23 0.79 -25.12 -16.68
CA TYR A 23 -0.28 -25.88 -17.31
C TYR A 23 -0.24 -25.79 -18.85
N ALA A 24 0.04 -24.59 -19.38
CA ALA A 24 -0.01 -24.34 -20.81
C ALA A 24 1.26 -24.76 -21.57
N GLY A 25 2.35 -25.12 -20.86
CA GLY A 25 3.56 -25.75 -21.40
C GLY A 25 4.35 -24.95 -22.46
N HIS A 26 4.09 -23.66 -22.65
CA HIS A 26 4.74 -22.83 -23.67
C HIS A 26 5.51 -21.65 -23.06
N ASN A 27 6.54 -21.19 -23.77
CA ASN A 27 7.37 -20.08 -23.32
C ASN A 27 6.74 -18.75 -23.71
N THR A 28 6.59 -17.86 -22.73
CA THR A 28 5.97 -16.56 -22.97
C THR A 28 6.37 -15.53 -21.92
N GLY A 29 6.38 -14.26 -22.32
CA GLY A 29 6.65 -13.12 -21.44
C GLY A 29 5.38 -12.31 -21.22
N ARG A 30 5.18 -11.86 -19.99
CA ARG A 30 4.04 -11.03 -19.58
C ARG A 30 4.50 -9.88 -18.70
N TYR A 31 3.77 -8.78 -18.78
CA TYR A 31 4.00 -7.60 -17.96
C TYR A 31 2.69 -7.15 -17.31
N LYS A 32 2.82 -6.58 -16.12
CA LYS A 32 1.77 -5.90 -15.39
C LYS A 32 2.32 -4.60 -14.82
N ASP A 33 1.51 -3.56 -14.82
CA ASP A 33 1.84 -2.31 -14.18
C ASP A 33 0.71 -1.81 -13.27
N GLN A 34 1.05 -0.86 -12.40
CA GLN A 34 0.12 -0.11 -11.58
C GLN A 34 0.56 1.33 -11.45
N TRP A 35 -0.33 2.26 -11.77
CA TRP A 35 -0.24 3.66 -11.39
C TRP A 35 -1.00 3.89 -10.10
N VAL A 36 -0.44 4.71 -9.21
CA VAL A 36 -1.09 5.16 -7.97
C VAL A 36 -0.94 6.67 -7.90
N ALA A 37 -2.06 7.38 -8.05
CA ALA A 37 -2.16 8.81 -7.84
C ALA A 37 -2.81 9.07 -6.49
N GLY A 38 -2.12 9.77 -5.60
CA GLY A 38 -2.60 10.14 -4.27
C GLY A 38 -2.68 11.64 -4.09
N LEU A 39 -3.74 12.10 -3.44
CA LEU A 39 -3.93 13.47 -3.02
C LEU A 39 -4.17 13.49 -1.51
N SER A 40 -3.36 14.25 -0.77
CA SER A 40 -3.58 14.52 0.64
C SER A 40 -3.74 16.02 0.88
N LEU A 41 -4.83 16.38 1.54
CA LEU A 41 -5.20 17.77 1.83
C LEU A 41 -5.27 17.99 3.35
N ASP A 42 -4.55 18.98 3.82
CA ASP A 42 -4.61 19.53 5.17
C ASP A 42 -5.71 20.62 5.21
N LEU A 43 -6.88 20.26 5.76
CA LEU A 43 -8.05 21.13 5.79
C LEU A 43 -7.92 22.27 6.81
N GLU A 44 -6.95 22.19 7.72
CA GLU A 44 -6.66 23.31 8.62
C GLU A 44 -6.11 24.49 7.81
N LYS A 45 -5.18 24.20 6.91
CA LYS A 45 -4.54 25.22 6.06
C LYS A 45 -5.45 25.72 4.94
N PHE A 46 -6.34 24.87 4.42
CA PHE A 46 -7.21 25.21 3.29
C PHE A 46 -8.57 25.80 3.68
N LEU A 47 -9.17 25.33 4.79
CA LEU A 47 -10.56 25.63 5.15
C LEU A 47 -10.71 26.11 6.60
N GLY A 48 -9.61 26.28 7.35
CA GLY A 48 -9.63 26.66 8.77
C GLY A 48 -10.31 25.62 9.66
N ARG A 49 -10.47 24.38 9.18
CA ARG A 49 -11.11 23.30 9.92
C ARG A 49 -10.05 22.60 10.78
N ASN A 50 -10.11 22.84 12.09
CA ASN A 50 -9.11 22.35 13.06
C ASN A 50 -8.76 20.88 12.86
N ASP A 51 -7.46 20.63 12.61
CA ASP A 51 -6.79 19.33 12.63
C ASP A 51 -7.47 18.25 11.77
N ALA A 52 -7.97 18.59 10.57
CA ALA A 52 -8.56 17.62 9.66
C ALA A 52 -7.68 17.37 8.43
N THR A 53 -7.52 16.10 8.03
CA THR A 53 -6.80 15.69 6.82
C THR A 53 -7.67 14.77 5.98
N THR A 54 -7.77 15.03 4.68
CA THR A 54 -8.41 14.13 3.71
C THR A 54 -7.35 13.51 2.82
N GLN A 55 -7.50 12.21 2.54
CA GLN A 55 -6.63 11.46 1.63
C GLN A 55 -7.48 10.70 0.62
N GLU A 56 -7.16 10.88 -0.66
CA GLU A 56 -7.79 10.18 -1.78
C GLU A 56 -6.72 9.51 -2.63
N GLN A 57 -6.95 8.26 -3.03
CA GLN A 57 -6.02 7.51 -3.88
C GLN A 57 -6.76 6.85 -5.04
N LEU A 58 -6.32 7.16 -6.25
CA LEU A 58 -6.73 6.51 -7.48
C LEU A 58 -5.63 5.53 -7.92
N ILE A 59 -6.02 4.29 -8.21
CA ILE A 59 -5.11 3.30 -8.76
C ILE A 59 -5.62 2.83 -10.12
N ASP A 60 -4.71 2.65 -11.07
CA ASP A 60 -4.98 2.03 -12.36
C ASP A 60 -3.99 0.89 -12.58
N ARG A 61 -4.46 -0.22 -13.13
CA ARG A 61 -3.64 -1.43 -13.35
C ARG A 61 -3.80 -1.91 -14.77
N ASN A 62 -2.69 -2.18 -15.46
CA ASN A 62 -2.71 -2.64 -16.84
C ASN A 62 -1.86 -3.89 -17.07
N GLY A 63 -2.04 -4.51 -18.25
CA GLY A 63 -1.28 -5.69 -18.70
C GLY A 63 -1.96 -7.03 -18.43
N ARG A 64 -1.20 -8.13 -18.49
CA ARG A 64 -1.69 -9.52 -18.27
C ARG A 64 -0.76 -10.29 -17.34
N GLY A 65 -1.33 -11.15 -16.49
CA GLY A 65 -0.57 -11.98 -15.56
C GLY A 65 0.02 -13.20 -16.25
N LEU A 66 1.22 -13.61 -15.84
CA LEU A 66 1.81 -14.87 -16.28
C LEU A 66 1.06 -16.08 -15.71
N ASP A 67 0.52 -15.95 -14.49
CA ASP A 67 -0.28 -16.99 -13.83
C ASP A 67 -1.47 -17.41 -14.69
N GLN A 68 -2.33 -16.46 -15.06
CA GLN A 68 -3.50 -16.68 -15.91
C GLN A 68 -3.19 -17.28 -17.29
N ASP A 69 -2.06 -16.91 -17.88
CA ASP A 69 -1.73 -17.28 -19.26
C ASP A 69 -0.94 -18.60 -19.37
N VAL A 70 -0.23 -19.01 -18.31
CA VAL A 70 0.71 -20.13 -18.38
C VAL A 70 0.59 -21.11 -17.22
N MET A 71 0.42 -20.61 -16.00
CA MET A 71 0.58 -21.43 -14.79
C MET A 71 -0.73 -22.04 -14.31
N ASP A 72 -1.84 -21.30 -14.43
CA ASP A 72 -3.15 -21.71 -13.94
C ASP A 72 -3.76 -22.83 -14.79
N ASP A 73 -4.30 -23.84 -14.12
CA ASP A 73 -5.28 -24.73 -14.74
C ASP A 73 -6.59 -23.93 -14.90
N PRO A 74 -7.24 -23.91 -16.08
CA PRO A 74 -8.51 -23.22 -16.27
C PRO A 74 -9.61 -23.64 -15.27
N ARG A 75 -9.46 -24.79 -14.61
CA ARG A 75 -10.39 -25.33 -13.61
C ARG A 75 -9.93 -25.09 -12.17
N ALA A 76 -8.69 -24.63 -11.95
CA ALA A 76 -8.12 -24.35 -10.64
C ALA A 76 -6.99 -23.32 -10.73
N SER A 77 -7.20 -22.12 -10.18
CA SER A 77 -6.17 -21.08 -10.10
C SER A 77 -5.09 -21.39 -9.07
N PHE A 78 -3.87 -20.92 -9.34
CA PHE A 78 -2.82 -20.83 -8.33
C PHE A 78 -3.24 -19.88 -7.19
N PHE A 79 -2.85 -20.21 -5.95
CA PHE A 79 -3.11 -19.36 -4.78
C PHE A 79 -2.19 -18.15 -4.67
N THR A 80 -1.06 -18.15 -5.39
CA THR A 80 -0.04 -17.10 -5.31
C THR A 80 0.15 -16.43 -6.67
N GLU A 81 0.29 -15.12 -6.67
CA GLU A 81 0.56 -14.33 -7.87
C GLU A 81 2.06 -14.07 -8.03
N PHE A 82 2.63 -14.41 -9.19
CA PHE A 82 4.02 -14.08 -9.53
C PHE A 82 4.24 -12.57 -9.73
N GLN A 83 3.19 -11.87 -10.17
CA GLN A 83 3.17 -10.43 -10.36
C GLN A 83 2.20 -9.82 -9.33
N LYS A 84 2.71 -9.25 -8.24
CA LYS A 84 1.93 -8.67 -7.10
C LYS A 84 0.80 -7.70 -7.49
N VAL A 85 0.95 -7.05 -8.64
CA VAL A 85 -0.03 -6.09 -9.18
C VAL A 85 -1.11 -6.78 -10.03
N ASN A 86 -1.03 -8.09 -10.21
CA ASN A 86 -2.09 -8.83 -10.88
C ASN A 86 -3.37 -8.84 -10.01
N GLY A 87 -4.50 -9.12 -10.63
CA GLY A 87 -5.79 -9.16 -9.95
C GLY A 87 -6.52 -7.82 -9.76
N ARG A 88 -7.79 -7.96 -9.34
CA ARG A 88 -8.80 -6.88 -9.17
C ARG A 88 -9.16 -6.10 -10.44
N GLY A 89 -8.90 -6.69 -11.60
CA GLY A 89 -9.25 -6.13 -12.92
C GLY A 89 -8.33 -5.00 -13.39
N ASN A 90 -8.28 -4.82 -14.71
CA ASN A 90 -7.56 -3.73 -15.35
C ASN A 90 -8.47 -2.52 -15.55
N VAL A 91 -8.89 -1.92 -14.43
CA VAL A 91 -9.78 -0.77 -14.43
C VAL A 91 -9.30 0.25 -13.39
N PRO A 92 -9.43 1.55 -13.68
CA PRO A 92 -9.16 2.60 -12.71
C PRO A 92 -10.14 2.51 -11.56
N ARG A 93 -9.66 2.69 -10.33
CA ARG A 93 -10.46 2.56 -9.12
C ARG A 93 -9.95 3.47 -8.01
N ILE A 94 -10.87 3.95 -7.19
CA ILE A 94 -10.54 4.64 -5.95
C ILE A 94 -10.16 3.55 -4.93
N SER A 95 -8.91 3.56 -4.50
CA SER A 95 -8.39 2.62 -3.48
C SER A 95 -8.84 3.05 -2.10
N ASP A 96 -8.64 4.33 -1.79
CA ASP A 96 -8.84 4.88 -0.46
C ASP A 96 -9.43 6.29 -0.57
N ALA A 97 -10.43 6.58 0.26
CA ALA A 97 -11.01 7.90 0.45
C ALA A 97 -11.30 8.07 1.95
N LEU A 98 -10.41 8.77 2.65
CA LEU A 98 -10.38 8.81 4.11
C LEU A 98 -10.36 10.26 4.58
N VAL A 99 -11.21 10.56 5.56
CA VAL A 99 -11.17 11.82 6.31
C VAL A 99 -10.77 11.50 7.74
N ARG A 100 -9.70 12.14 8.21
CA ARG A 100 -9.21 12.05 9.57
C ARG A 100 -9.41 13.39 10.26
N LYS A 101 -9.85 13.37 11.50
CA LYS A 101 -9.92 14.54 12.38
C LYS A 101 -9.09 14.25 13.62
N GLY A 102 -7.99 14.97 13.79
CA GLY A 102 -7.17 14.99 14.98
C GLY A 102 -7.93 15.65 16.12
N GLY A 103 -8.03 14.90 17.20
CA GLY A 103 -8.88 15.24 18.33
C GLY A 103 -8.55 14.35 19.50
N LEU A 104 -7.26 14.17 19.80
CA LEU A 104 -6.80 13.85 21.14
C LEU A 104 -5.31 14.18 21.25
N ARG A 105 -5.01 14.98 22.26
CA ARG A 105 -3.67 15.36 22.76
C ARG A 105 -2.72 14.16 22.64
N ARG A 106 -1.67 14.29 21.82
CA ARG A 106 -0.61 13.29 21.70
C ARG A 106 0.11 13.15 23.04
N GLU A 107 -0.31 12.20 23.87
CA GLU A 107 0.62 11.60 24.80
C GLU A 107 1.60 10.80 23.95
N VAL A 108 2.84 11.27 23.92
CA VAL A 108 3.94 10.63 23.21
C VAL A 108 4.01 9.20 23.71
N GLN A 109 3.65 8.23 22.86
CA GLN A 109 3.89 6.82 23.12
C GLN A 109 5.40 6.58 23.02
N ARG A 110 6.13 6.97 24.08
CA ARG A 110 7.49 6.50 24.30
C ARG A 110 7.36 5.02 24.57
N GLU A 111 7.88 4.22 23.66
CA GLU A 111 7.96 2.77 23.78
C GLU A 111 8.90 2.40 24.95
N GLY A 112 8.39 2.55 26.18
CA GLY A 112 9.03 2.07 27.38
C GLY A 112 8.91 0.56 27.41
N ARG A 113 9.95 -0.15 26.98
CA ARG A 113 10.03 -1.60 27.17
C ARG A 113 9.90 -1.89 28.68
N PRO A 114 8.97 -2.75 29.11
CA PRO A 114 8.89 -3.13 30.52
C PRO A 114 10.07 -4.05 30.83
N VAL A 115 11.09 -3.52 31.51
CA VAL A 115 12.12 -4.36 32.14
C VAL A 115 11.54 -4.89 33.45
N TYR A 116 11.04 -6.11 33.42
CA TYR A 116 10.70 -6.86 34.64
C TYR A 116 12.00 -7.28 35.34
N CYS A 117 12.49 -6.45 36.26
CA CYS A 117 13.41 -6.91 37.29
C CYS A 117 12.61 -7.25 38.54
N ARG A 118 12.57 -8.54 38.89
CA ARG A 118 12.14 -9.03 40.20
C ARG A 118 12.88 -8.24 41.29
N GLY A 119 12.11 -7.50 42.08
CA GLY A 119 12.54 -6.95 43.36
C GLY A 119 13.36 -5.66 43.28
N ARG A 120 12.74 -4.58 43.79
CA ARG A 120 13.35 -3.32 44.24
C ARG A 120 13.42 -2.19 43.18
N LEU A 121 12.37 -1.36 43.23
CA LEU A 121 12.22 -0.09 42.52
C LEU A 121 13.38 0.88 42.84
N ARG A 122 14.16 1.25 41.82
CA ARG A 122 14.97 2.48 41.80
C ARG A 122 14.72 3.18 40.48
N ILE A 123 14.13 4.37 40.54
CA ILE A 123 14.00 5.26 39.39
C ILE A 123 15.36 5.93 39.19
N LEU A 124 16.12 5.50 38.19
CA LEU A 124 17.28 6.24 37.70
C LEU A 124 16.83 7.07 36.50
N THR A 125 16.71 8.38 36.71
CA THR A 125 16.71 9.38 35.64
C THR A 125 18.11 9.39 35.03
N GLN A 126 18.24 9.12 33.72
CA GLN A 126 19.44 9.49 32.97
C GLN A 126 19.14 10.77 32.19
N ARG A 127 20.08 11.73 32.29
CA ARG A 127 20.08 13.01 31.57
C ARG A 127 20.29 12.79 30.08
#